data_AF-A0A959KQK9-F1
#
_entry.id   AF-A0A959KQK9-F1
#
_cell.length_a   1.000
_cell.length_b   1.000
_cell.length_c   1.000
_cell.angle_alpha   90.00
_cell.angle_beta   90.00
_cell.angle_gamma   90.00
#
_symmetry.space_group_name_H-M   'P 1'
#
loop_
_entity.id
_entity.type
_entity.pdbx_description
1 polymer ?
#
loop_
_entity_poly.entity_id
_entity_poly.type
_entity_poly.pdbx_seq_one_letter_code
_entity_poly.pdbx_strand_id
1 'polypeptide(L)'
;QMQGRLTEAFLQGEPGRILRLATEMGHYIADAHVPLHTTENYNGQLTNQLGIHAFWESRLPELFADEEYDFFVGPAEYLPDPSGYYWDVVLSSHRLVDSVLAIERDLSQTFPQDLQYCYEERLDRTVRTQCREYARAYHERLSGQVESRMLAAIRAVGNAWYTAWVDAGKPNLPGREEVAWKDQEEQETLDRAYREGEQKGRSHE
;
A
#
# COMPACT_ATOMS: atom_id res chain seq x y z
N GLN A 1 5.94 20.35 0.06
CA GLN A 1 5.14 19.11 -0.13
C GLN A 1 6.04 18.02 -0.74
N MET A 2 5.72 16.73 -0.56
CA MET A 2 6.61 15.60 -0.93
C MET A 2 6.97 15.57 -2.43
N GLN A 3 6.01 15.85 -3.31
CA GLN A 3 6.23 16.01 -4.76
C GLN A 3 7.39 16.97 -5.09
N GLY A 4 7.38 18.16 -4.47
CA GLY A 4 8.42 19.17 -4.70
C GLY A 4 9.78 18.75 -4.14
N ARG A 5 9.81 17.98 -3.04
CA ARG A 5 11.08 17.44 -2.49
C ARG A 5 11.70 16.41 -3.44
N LEU A 6 10.87 15.56 -4.06
CA LEU A 6 11.31 14.59 -5.06
C LEU A 6 11.76 15.30 -6.35
N THR A 7 11.02 16.31 -6.79
CA THR A 7 11.39 17.16 -7.94
C THR A 7 12.76 17.81 -7.73
N GLU A 8 12.99 18.40 -6.55
CA GLU A 8 14.28 18.99 -6.18
C GLU A 8 15.39 17.93 -6.17
N ALA A 9 15.13 16.72 -5.67
CA ALA A 9 16.12 15.65 -5.67
C ALA A 9 16.51 15.22 -7.09
N PHE A 10 15.55 15.17 -8.02
CA PHE A 10 15.83 14.97 -9.45
C PHE A 10 16.65 16.13 -10.03
N LEU A 11 16.27 17.37 -9.75
CA LEU A 11 16.95 18.56 -10.23
C LEU A 11 18.43 18.61 -9.82
N GLN A 12 18.72 18.22 -8.57
CA GLN A 12 20.08 18.18 -8.02
C GLN A 12 20.86 16.91 -8.42
N GLY A 13 20.22 15.93 -9.07
CA GLY A 13 20.86 14.68 -9.45
C GLY A 13 21.38 13.88 -8.27
N GLU A 14 20.61 13.80 -7.17
CA GLU A 14 21.01 13.13 -5.92
C GLU A 14 20.39 11.71 -5.82
N PRO A 15 21.02 10.65 -6.36
CA PRO A 15 20.39 9.33 -6.50
C PRO A 15 19.86 8.72 -5.20
N GLY A 16 20.63 8.79 -4.11
CA GLY A 16 20.18 8.27 -2.81
C GLY A 16 18.91 8.96 -2.31
N ARG A 17 18.84 10.29 -2.46
CA ARG A 17 17.67 11.08 -2.05
C ARG A 17 16.47 10.84 -2.98
N ILE A 18 16.70 10.68 -4.29
CA ILE A 18 15.67 10.30 -5.26
C ILE A 18 15.05 8.96 -4.84
N LEU A 19 15.86 7.93 -4.60
CA LEU A 19 15.37 6.60 -4.22
C LEU A 19 14.59 6.63 -2.92
N ARG A 20 15.11 7.31 -1.89
CA ARG A 20 14.43 7.45 -0.59
C ARG A 20 13.08 8.14 -0.74
N LEU A 21 13.04 9.32 -1.35
CA LEU A 21 11.80 10.08 -1.52
C LEU A 21 10.82 9.39 -2.45
N ALA A 22 11.28 8.73 -3.52
CA ALA A 22 10.42 7.95 -4.41
C ALA A 22 9.78 6.77 -3.68
N THR A 23 10.53 6.10 -2.80
CA THR A 23 10.03 4.98 -1.98
C THR A 23 9.02 5.47 -0.94
N GLU A 24 9.35 6.50 -0.17
CA GLU A 24 8.44 7.10 0.83
C GLU A 24 7.14 7.57 0.17
N MET A 25 7.26 8.25 -0.97
CA MET A 25 6.10 8.74 -1.73
C MET A 25 5.29 7.60 -2.33
N GLY A 26 5.94 6.57 -2.85
CA GLY A 26 5.30 5.38 -3.38
C GLY A 26 4.46 4.66 -2.32
N HIS A 27 5.01 4.50 -1.11
CA HIS A 27 4.30 3.93 0.04
C HIS A 27 3.02 4.70 0.37
N TYR A 28 3.10 6.02 0.59
CA TYR A 28 1.90 6.80 0.93
C TYR A 28 0.86 6.84 -0.20
N ILE A 29 1.28 6.84 -1.46
CA ILE A 29 0.35 6.73 -2.60
C ILE A 29 -0.32 5.36 -2.60
N ALA A 30 0.41 4.28 -2.37
CA ALA A 30 -0.14 2.92 -2.31
C ALA A 30 -1.15 2.79 -1.15
N ASP A 31 -0.81 3.26 0.05
CA ASP A 31 -1.71 3.26 1.21
C ASP A 31 -3.00 4.04 0.91
N ALA A 32 -2.89 5.18 0.22
CA ALA A 32 -4.06 5.96 -0.18
C ALA A 32 -4.98 5.18 -1.13
N HIS A 33 -4.54 4.08 -1.75
CA HIS A 33 -5.37 3.20 -2.57
C HIS A 33 -6.08 2.10 -1.80
N VAL A 34 -5.73 1.85 -0.54
CA VAL A 34 -6.44 0.92 0.34
C VAL A 34 -7.61 1.66 0.99
N PRO A 35 -8.87 1.25 0.75
CA PRO A 35 -10.04 1.93 1.32
C PRO A 35 -9.96 2.09 2.85
N LEU A 36 -9.46 1.06 3.54
CA LEU A 36 -9.39 1.00 4.99
C LEU A 36 -8.39 2.00 5.62
N HIS A 37 -7.40 2.52 4.89
CA HIS A 37 -6.52 3.59 5.39
C HIS A 37 -7.19 4.96 5.42
N THR A 38 -8.40 5.11 4.87
CA THR A 38 -9.12 6.38 4.78
C THR A 38 -10.23 6.53 5.83
N THR A 39 -10.32 5.62 6.79
CA THR A 39 -11.40 5.59 7.79
C THR A 39 -10.84 5.30 9.18
N GLU A 40 -11.51 5.80 10.22
CA GLU A 40 -11.19 5.43 11.60
C GLU A 40 -11.47 3.94 11.86
N ASN A 41 -12.38 3.31 11.11
CA ASN A 41 -12.68 1.87 11.21
C ASN A 41 -11.68 0.99 10.43
N TYR A 42 -10.40 1.37 10.41
CA TYR A 42 -9.36 0.81 9.54
C TYR A 42 -9.15 -0.70 9.69
N ASN A 43 -9.51 -1.30 10.82
CA ASN A 43 -9.42 -2.73 11.05
C ASN A 43 -10.76 -3.34 11.50
N GLY A 44 -11.89 -2.71 11.19
CA GLY A 44 -13.22 -3.22 11.52
C GLY A 44 -13.59 -3.15 13.01
N GLN A 45 -12.81 -2.45 13.83
CA GLN A 45 -12.98 -2.37 15.29
C GLN A 45 -14.28 -1.66 15.73
N LEU A 46 -14.88 -0.82 14.88
CA LEU A 46 -16.14 -0.13 15.14
C LEU A 46 -17.36 -0.91 14.62
N THR A 47 -17.14 -1.98 13.83
CA THR A 47 -18.20 -2.79 13.22
C THR A 47 -18.11 -4.29 13.57
N ASN A 48 -17.23 -4.66 14.50
CA ASN A 48 -17.00 -6.04 14.94
C ASN A 48 -16.47 -6.96 13.83
N GLN A 49 -15.58 -6.44 12.99
CA GLN A 49 -14.93 -7.15 11.87
C GLN A 49 -13.40 -7.12 12.03
N LEU A 50 -12.92 -7.35 13.26
CA LEU A 50 -11.51 -7.21 13.61
C LEU A 50 -10.63 -8.10 12.71
N GLY A 51 -9.65 -7.52 12.05
CA GLY A 51 -8.75 -8.22 11.12
C GLY A 51 -9.11 -8.06 9.65
N ILE A 52 -10.18 -7.32 9.30
CA ILE A 52 -10.57 -7.08 7.91
C ILE A 52 -9.50 -6.32 7.11
N HIS A 53 -8.62 -5.57 7.78
CA HIS A 53 -7.50 -4.89 7.15
C HIS A 53 -6.56 -5.86 6.45
N ALA A 54 -5.97 -6.77 7.22
CA ALA A 54 -5.08 -7.80 6.71
C ALA A 54 -5.80 -8.76 5.76
N PHE A 55 -7.10 -8.98 5.96
CA PHE A 55 -7.90 -9.78 5.04
C PHE A 55 -7.96 -9.15 3.65
N TRP A 56 -8.32 -7.88 3.54
CA TRP A 56 -8.44 -7.19 2.25
C TRP A 56 -7.07 -6.92 1.61
N GLU A 57 -6.10 -6.42 2.38
CA GLU A 57 -4.82 -5.93 1.86
C GLU A 57 -3.81 -7.05 1.61
N SER A 58 -3.75 -8.06 2.49
CA SER A 58 -2.71 -9.10 2.41
C SER A 58 -3.26 -10.42 1.88
N ARG A 59 -4.32 -10.93 2.50
CA ARG A 59 -4.80 -12.29 2.23
C ARG A 59 -5.39 -12.44 0.83
N LEU A 60 -6.16 -11.46 0.35
CA LEU A 60 -6.73 -11.51 -0.99
C LEU A 60 -5.64 -11.47 -2.08
N PRO A 61 -4.69 -10.52 -2.10
CA PRO A 61 -3.61 -10.55 -3.09
C PRO A 61 -2.74 -11.80 -3.00
N GLU A 62 -2.36 -12.24 -1.80
CA GLU A 62 -1.52 -13.44 -1.65
C GLU A 62 -2.15 -14.71 -2.24
N LEU A 63 -3.49 -14.84 -2.16
CA LEU A 63 -4.18 -16.00 -2.70
C LEU A 63 -4.44 -15.92 -4.21
N PHE A 64 -4.62 -14.71 -4.76
CA PHE A 64 -5.27 -14.54 -6.06
C PHE A 64 -4.48 -13.68 -7.05
N ALA A 65 -3.60 -12.78 -6.60
CA ALA A 65 -2.97 -11.79 -7.48
C ALA A 65 -2.07 -12.43 -8.54
N ASP A 66 -1.21 -13.38 -8.13
CA ASP A 66 -0.25 -14.03 -9.04
C ASP A 66 -0.95 -14.89 -10.11
N GLU A 67 -2.12 -15.45 -9.80
CA GLU A 67 -2.88 -16.34 -10.68
C GLU A 67 -3.88 -15.58 -11.58
N GLU A 68 -4.43 -14.45 -11.13
CA GLU A 68 -5.62 -13.85 -11.73
C GLU A 68 -5.49 -12.39 -12.15
N TYR A 69 -4.56 -11.61 -11.60
CA TYR A 69 -4.53 -10.16 -11.87
C TYR A 69 -3.71 -9.84 -13.12
N ASP A 70 -4.21 -8.92 -13.94
CA ASP A 70 -3.47 -8.37 -15.08
C ASP A 70 -2.84 -7.02 -14.72
N PHE A 71 -1.53 -7.04 -14.46
CA PHE A 71 -0.76 -5.87 -14.05
C PHE A 71 -0.43 -4.87 -15.19
N PHE A 72 -1.09 -4.98 -16.35
CA PHE A 72 -0.88 -4.05 -17.45
C PHE A 72 -1.55 -2.69 -17.22
N VAL A 73 -0.78 -1.72 -16.71
CA VAL A 73 -1.29 -0.36 -16.41
C VAL A 73 -0.93 0.70 -17.46
N GLY A 74 -0.18 0.37 -18.50
CA GLY A 74 0.28 1.34 -19.50
C GLY A 74 1.42 2.26 -19.02
N PRO A 75 1.81 3.26 -19.83
CA PRO A 75 2.89 4.18 -19.47
C PRO A 75 2.47 5.19 -18.40
N ALA A 76 3.46 5.74 -17.68
CA ALA A 76 3.24 6.85 -16.75
C ALA A 76 2.86 8.14 -17.51
N GLU A 77 1.99 8.92 -16.88
CA GLU A 77 1.42 10.17 -17.41
C GLU A 77 1.76 11.35 -16.49
N TYR A 78 1.86 12.55 -17.08
CA TYR A 78 2.13 13.78 -16.33
C TYR A 78 0.88 14.25 -15.57
N LEU A 79 1.04 14.61 -14.29
CA LEU A 79 -0.02 15.15 -13.45
C LEU A 79 0.05 16.69 -13.43
N PRO A 80 -0.87 17.40 -14.12
CA PRO A 80 -0.86 18.87 -14.11
C PRO A 80 -1.25 19.47 -12.76
N ASP A 81 -2.04 18.75 -11.96
CA ASP A 81 -2.38 19.09 -10.58
C ASP A 81 -2.20 17.87 -9.68
N PRO A 82 -0.98 17.64 -9.14
CA PRO A 82 -0.71 16.52 -8.26
C PRO A 82 -1.58 16.56 -6.99
N SER A 83 -1.80 17.75 -6.42
CA SER A 83 -2.57 17.89 -5.19
C SER A 83 -4.04 17.47 -5.37
N GLY A 84 -4.69 17.95 -6.44
CA GLY A 84 -6.04 17.52 -6.79
C GLY A 84 -6.11 16.00 -7.04
N TYR A 85 -5.16 15.48 -7.82
CA TYR A 85 -5.07 14.04 -8.10
C TYR A 85 -4.98 13.18 -6.83
N TYR A 86 -4.12 13.54 -5.87
CA TYR A 86 -3.98 12.77 -4.63
C TYR A 86 -5.24 12.81 -3.76
N TRP A 87 -5.95 13.95 -3.71
CA TRP A 87 -7.23 14.02 -3.01
C TRP A 87 -8.30 13.16 -3.68
N ASP A 88 -8.35 13.13 -5.02
CA ASP A 88 -9.26 12.25 -5.75
C ASP A 88 -8.97 10.77 -5.48
N VAL A 89 -7.69 10.38 -5.36
CA VAL A 89 -7.30 9.03 -4.94
C VAL A 89 -7.86 8.69 -3.56
N VAL A 90 -7.67 9.55 -2.55
CA VAL A 90 -8.17 9.32 -1.19
C VAL A 90 -9.70 9.24 -1.17
N LEU A 91 -10.39 10.16 -1.84
CA LEU A 91 -11.85 10.21 -1.89
C LEU A 91 -12.43 9.01 -2.64
N SER A 92 -11.79 8.57 -3.73
CA SER A 92 -12.21 7.39 -4.48
C SER A 92 -12.01 6.10 -3.69
N SER A 93 -10.90 5.97 -2.94
CA SER A 93 -10.70 4.89 -1.97
C SER A 93 -11.78 4.86 -0.90
N HIS A 94 -12.06 6.02 -0.30
CA HIS A 94 -13.00 6.10 0.83
C HIS A 94 -14.41 5.65 0.46
N ARG A 95 -14.86 5.95 -0.77
CA ARG A 95 -16.16 5.49 -1.28
C ARG A 95 -16.31 3.96 -1.30
N LEU A 96 -15.23 3.20 -1.25
CA LEU A 96 -15.25 1.73 -1.27
C LEU A 96 -15.33 1.12 0.14
N VAL A 97 -15.14 1.91 1.20
CA VAL A 97 -15.16 1.42 2.60
C VAL A 97 -16.48 0.72 2.91
N ASP A 98 -17.60 1.29 2.47
CA ASP A 98 -18.93 0.70 2.70
C ASP A 98 -19.04 -0.69 2.07
N SER A 99 -18.56 -0.86 0.83
CA SER A 99 -18.57 -2.15 0.15
C SER A 99 -17.68 -3.17 0.87
N VAL A 100 -16.46 -2.78 1.25
CA VAL A 100 -15.53 -3.65 2.01
C VAL A 100 -16.20 -4.17 3.27
N LEU A 101 -16.75 -3.27 4.10
CA LEU A 101 -17.33 -3.65 5.39
C LEU A 101 -18.66 -4.38 5.24
N ALA A 102 -19.56 -3.91 4.37
CA ALA A 102 -20.89 -4.49 4.23
C ALA A 102 -20.85 -5.89 3.61
N ILE A 103 -20.00 -6.11 2.61
CA ILE A 103 -19.89 -7.41 1.94
C ILE A 103 -19.32 -8.46 2.90
N GLU A 104 -18.26 -8.15 3.65
CA GLU A 104 -17.67 -9.10 4.60
C GLU A 104 -18.65 -9.42 5.73
N ARG A 105 -19.39 -8.43 6.22
CA ARG A 105 -20.43 -8.64 7.25
C ARG A 105 -21.57 -9.52 6.76
N ASP A 106 -22.04 -9.34 5.52
CA ASP A 106 -23.07 -10.22 4.95
C ASP A 106 -22.53 -11.64 4.74
N LEU A 107 -21.28 -11.76 4.28
CA LEU A 107 -20.66 -13.05 4.05
C LEU A 107 -20.43 -13.82 5.34
N SER A 108 -19.93 -13.17 6.40
CA SER A 108 -19.71 -13.81 7.71
C SER A 108 -21.00 -14.34 8.36
N GLN A 109 -22.16 -13.81 7.99
CA GLN A 109 -23.46 -14.27 8.48
C GLN A 109 -24.04 -15.42 7.64
N THR A 110 -23.67 -15.49 6.36
CA THR A 110 -24.25 -16.43 5.39
C THR A 110 -23.34 -17.61 5.06
N PHE A 111 -22.04 -17.48 5.27
CA PHE A 111 -21.04 -18.51 5.00
C PHE A 111 -20.88 -19.47 6.20
N PRO A 112 -20.71 -20.79 5.98
CA PRO A 112 -20.52 -21.75 7.06
C PRO A 112 -19.39 -21.35 8.03
N GLN A 113 -19.71 -21.23 9.32
CA GLN A 113 -18.81 -20.65 10.33
C GLN A 113 -17.50 -21.43 10.49
N ASP A 114 -17.55 -22.74 10.33
CA ASP A 114 -16.42 -23.67 10.38
C ASP A 114 -15.49 -23.55 9.17
N LEU A 115 -15.94 -22.91 8.09
CA LEU A 115 -15.16 -22.69 6.86
C LEU A 115 -14.65 -21.26 6.72
N GLN A 116 -14.90 -20.37 7.69
CA GLN A 116 -14.44 -18.97 7.60
C GLN A 116 -12.96 -18.83 7.95
N TYR A 117 -12.48 -19.59 8.94
CA TYR A 117 -11.12 -19.47 9.46
C TYR A 117 -10.37 -20.81 9.45
N CYS A 118 -9.13 -20.77 8.96
CA CYS A 118 -8.18 -21.88 9.00
C CYS A 118 -6.90 -21.48 9.74
N TYR A 119 -6.03 -22.46 9.93
CA TYR A 119 -4.68 -22.26 10.43
C TYR A 119 -3.68 -22.53 9.30
N GLU A 120 -2.73 -21.63 9.13
CA GLU A 120 -1.66 -21.75 8.13
C GLU A 120 -0.30 -21.46 8.78
N GLU A 121 0.75 -22.11 8.30
CA GLU A 121 2.13 -21.81 8.69
C GLU A 121 2.68 -20.64 7.88
N ARG A 122 3.07 -19.56 8.56
CA ARG A 122 3.69 -18.37 7.96
C ARG A 122 4.92 -18.00 8.77
N LEU A 123 6.08 -17.93 8.12
CA LEU A 123 7.36 -17.56 8.77
C LEU A 123 7.60 -18.36 10.07
N ASP A 124 7.43 -19.69 9.99
CA ASP A 124 7.55 -20.63 11.12
C ASP A 124 6.58 -20.37 12.29
N ARG A 125 5.42 -19.75 12.02
CA ARG A 125 4.35 -19.53 12.98
C ARG A 125 3.02 -19.99 12.44
N THR A 126 2.27 -20.73 13.25
CA THR A 126 0.86 -21.02 12.97
C THR A 126 0.01 -19.75 13.17
N VAL A 127 -0.62 -19.28 12.11
CA VAL A 127 -1.49 -18.10 12.12
C VAL A 127 -2.93 -18.52 11.80
N ARG A 128 -3.89 -18.01 12.58
CA ARG A 128 -5.31 -18.13 12.24
C ARG A 128 -5.67 -17.07 11.20
N THR A 129 -6.12 -17.48 10.03
CA THR A 129 -6.45 -16.59 8.90
C THR A 129 -7.74 -17.05 8.20
N GLN A 130 -8.23 -16.27 7.25
CA GLN A 130 -9.41 -16.60 6.46
C GLN A 130 -9.13 -17.76 5.49
N CYS A 131 -9.97 -18.80 5.48
CA CYS A 131 -9.87 -19.92 4.55
C CYS A 131 -9.91 -19.44 3.09
N ARG A 132 -9.30 -20.21 2.17
CA ARG A 132 -9.27 -19.87 0.74
C ARG A 132 -10.68 -19.76 0.15
N GLU A 133 -11.62 -20.59 0.57
CA GLU A 133 -13.00 -20.59 0.09
C GLU A 133 -13.78 -19.36 0.57
N TYR A 134 -13.61 -18.96 1.84
CA TYR A 134 -14.19 -17.72 2.36
C TYR A 134 -13.57 -16.49 1.69
N ALA A 135 -12.25 -16.48 1.54
CA ALA A 135 -11.53 -15.44 0.81
C ALA A 135 -11.99 -15.32 -0.64
N ARG A 136 -12.20 -16.45 -1.34
CA ARG A 136 -12.73 -16.48 -2.70
C ARG A 136 -14.12 -15.87 -2.78
N ALA A 137 -15.04 -16.32 -1.93
CA ALA A 137 -16.41 -15.80 -1.93
C ALA A 137 -16.44 -14.29 -1.63
N TYR A 138 -15.55 -13.80 -0.76
CA TYR A 138 -15.40 -12.37 -0.50
C TYR A 138 -14.84 -11.62 -1.72
N HIS A 139 -13.77 -12.14 -2.32
CA HIS A 139 -13.12 -11.58 -3.50
C HIS A 139 -14.06 -11.45 -4.71
N GLU A 140 -14.86 -12.49 -4.97
CA GLU A 140 -15.86 -12.49 -6.03
C GLU A 140 -16.94 -11.42 -5.80
N ARG A 141 -17.41 -11.27 -4.55
CA ARG A 141 -18.40 -10.24 -4.21
C ARG A 141 -17.83 -8.82 -4.26
N LEU A 142 -16.52 -8.66 -4.02
CA LEU A 142 -15.81 -7.41 -4.24
C LEU A 142 -15.65 -7.06 -5.74
N SER A 143 -15.91 -8.00 -6.65
CA SER A 143 -16.04 -7.77 -8.09
C SER A 143 -14.84 -7.01 -8.69
N GLY A 144 -13.63 -7.54 -8.50
CA GLY A 144 -12.39 -6.98 -9.06
C GLY A 144 -11.90 -5.70 -8.36
N GLN A 145 -12.51 -5.28 -7.25
CA GLN A 145 -12.12 -4.07 -6.53
C GLN A 145 -10.64 -4.07 -6.11
N VAL A 146 -10.13 -5.18 -5.56
CA VAL A 146 -8.76 -5.25 -5.04
C VAL A 146 -7.74 -5.08 -6.17
N GLU A 147 -7.93 -5.80 -7.27
CA GLU A 147 -7.13 -5.64 -8.49
C GLU A 147 -7.20 -4.20 -9.01
N SER A 148 -8.41 -3.66 -9.18
CA SER A 148 -8.60 -2.29 -9.67
C SER A 148 -7.86 -1.24 -8.81
N ARG A 149 -7.88 -1.38 -7.48
CA ARG A 149 -7.11 -0.50 -6.58
C ARG A 149 -5.61 -0.71 -6.71
N MET A 150 -5.15 -1.94 -6.86
CA MET A 150 -3.73 -2.24 -7.06
C MET A 150 -3.21 -1.65 -8.37
N LEU A 151 -3.94 -1.80 -9.48
CA LEU A 151 -3.60 -1.20 -10.77
C LEU A 151 -3.58 0.33 -10.72
N ALA A 152 -4.57 0.93 -10.04
CA ALA A 152 -4.61 2.37 -9.82
C ALA A 152 -3.40 2.84 -9.00
N ALA A 153 -3.00 2.10 -7.97
CA ALA A 153 -1.81 2.40 -7.16
C ALA A 153 -0.53 2.37 -8.00
N ILE A 154 -0.31 1.31 -8.78
CA ILE A 154 0.86 1.17 -9.65
C ILE A 154 0.95 2.36 -10.62
N ARG A 155 -0.18 2.70 -11.27
CA ARG A 155 -0.24 3.85 -12.18
C ARG A 155 0.03 5.18 -11.45
N ALA A 156 -0.58 5.40 -10.30
CA ALA A 156 -0.43 6.62 -9.52
C ALA A 156 1.03 6.84 -9.07
N VAL A 157 1.71 5.79 -8.63
CA VAL A 157 3.13 5.84 -8.26
C VAL A 157 3.99 6.21 -9.48
N GLY A 158 3.76 5.55 -10.62
CA GLY A 158 4.46 5.87 -11.87
C GLY A 158 4.24 7.32 -12.31
N ASN A 159 2.98 7.79 -12.30
CA ASN A 159 2.62 9.15 -12.65
C ASN A 159 3.27 10.19 -11.73
N ALA A 160 3.29 9.92 -10.42
CA ALA A 160 3.91 10.78 -9.41
C ALA A 160 5.41 10.95 -9.63
N TRP A 161 6.14 9.84 -9.83
CA TRP A 161 7.57 9.85 -10.10
C TRP A 161 7.88 10.53 -11.44
N TYR A 162 7.12 10.18 -12.48
CA TYR A 162 7.26 10.77 -13.80
C TYR A 162 7.06 12.28 -13.78
N THR A 163 6.02 12.74 -13.09
CA THR A 163 5.72 14.17 -12.91
C THR A 163 6.88 14.89 -12.26
N ALA A 164 7.43 14.35 -11.16
CA ALA A 164 8.59 14.95 -10.48
C ALA A 164 9.83 15.04 -11.39
N TRP A 165 10.08 14.01 -12.19
CA TRP A 165 11.20 14.00 -13.14
C TRP A 165 11.00 15.01 -14.29
N VAL A 166 9.77 15.12 -14.81
CA VAL A 166 9.42 16.11 -15.85
C VAL A 166 9.56 17.54 -15.31
N ASP A 167 9.03 17.81 -14.12
CA ASP A 167 9.10 19.12 -13.48
C ASP A 167 10.54 19.54 -13.16
N ALA A 168 11.43 18.58 -12.92
CA ALA A 168 12.86 18.81 -12.73
C ALA A 168 13.62 19.13 -14.04
N GLY A 169 12.93 19.20 -15.19
CA GLY A 169 13.53 19.47 -16.49
C GLY A 169 14.08 18.23 -17.19
N LYS A 170 13.62 17.03 -16.81
CA LYS A 170 14.03 15.74 -17.38
C LYS A 170 15.55 15.51 -17.32
N PRO A 171 16.18 15.64 -16.14
CA PRO A 171 17.62 15.44 -16.01
C PRO A 171 18.00 13.99 -16.35
N ASN A 172 19.21 13.81 -16.89
CA ASN A 172 19.78 12.47 -17.05
C ASN A 172 19.98 11.85 -15.66
N LEU A 173 19.47 10.63 -15.47
CA LEU A 173 19.63 9.93 -14.21
C LEU A 173 21.02 9.26 -14.15
N PRO A 174 21.71 9.35 -13.00
CA PRO A 174 22.98 8.67 -12.79
C PRO A 174 22.82 7.15 -12.89
N GLY A 175 23.89 6.47 -13.29
CA GLY A 175 23.90 5.01 -13.42
C GLY A 175 23.72 4.31 -12.07
N ARG A 176 23.19 3.07 -12.07
CA ARG A 176 22.92 2.28 -10.85
C ARG A 176 24.15 2.07 -9.96
N GLU A 177 25.35 2.12 -10.54
CA GLU A 177 26.64 1.95 -9.84
C GLU A 177 27.09 3.20 -9.06
N GLU A 178 26.51 4.37 -9.34
CA GLU A 178 26.88 5.66 -8.71
C GLU A 178 26.08 5.96 -7.44
N VAL A 179 25.18 5.06 -7.05
CA VAL A 179 24.37 5.18 -5.82
C VAL A 179 25.21 4.82 -4.60
N ALA A 180 26.07 5.73 -4.16
CA ALA A 180 26.62 5.66 -2.81
C ALA A 180 25.52 6.05 -1.81
N TRP A 181 25.08 5.10 -0.98
CA TRP A 181 24.17 5.38 0.13
C TRP A 181 24.90 6.25 1.16
N LYS A 182 24.85 7.57 0.99
CA LYS A 182 25.41 8.54 1.95
C LYS A 182 24.76 8.46 3.33
N ASP A 183 23.61 7.79 3.42
CA ASP A 183 22.84 7.59 4.66
C ASP A 183 23.40 6.46 5.54
N GLN A 184 24.55 5.82 5.25
CA GLN A 184 25.09 4.77 6.12
C GLN A 184 25.32 5.24 7.57
N GLU A 185 25.87 6.44 7.79
CA GLU A 185 26.04 6.98 9.15
C GLU A 185 24.69 7.31 9.83
N GLU A 186 23.71 7.83 9.07
CA GLU A 186 22.37 8.12 9.59
C GLU A 186 21.63 6.80 9.93
N GLN A 187 21.75 5.79 9.07
CA GLN A 187 21.23 4.44 9.26
C GLN A 187 21.87 3.76 10.48
N GLU A 188 23.20 3.85 10.62
CA GLU A 188 23.92 3.32 11.80
C GLU A 188 23.52 4.05 13.09
N THR A 189 23.25 5.36 13.00
CA THR A 189 22.77 6.16 14.12
C THR A 189 21.34 5.78 14.50
N LEU A 190 20.45 5.59 13.51
CA LEU A 190 19.07 5.13 13.69
C LEU A 190 19.02 3.70 14.23
N ASP A 191 19.85 2.78 13.72
CA ASP A 191 19.96 1.41 14.19
C ASP A 191 20.48 1.35 15.64
N ARG A 192 21.46 2.20 15.97
CA ARG A 192 21.95 2.34 17.35
C ARG A 192 20.84 2.85 18.27
N ALA A 193 20.13 3.91 17.86
CA ALA A 193 19.00 4.45 18.62
C ALA A 193 17.83 3.45 18.75
N TYR A 194 17.58 2.61 17.74
CA TYR A 194 16.59 1.54 17.79
C TYR A 194 16.99 0.44 18.77
N ARG A 195 18.27 0.03 18.79
CA ARG A 195 18.80 -0.99 19.70
C ARG A 195 18.88 -0.52 21.15
N GLU A 196 19.15 0.77 21.36
CA GLU A 196 19.36 1.37 22.69
C GLU A 196 18.09 2.04 23.25
N GLY A 197 17.09 2.31 22.40
CA GLY A 197 15.86 2.99 22.77
C GLY A 197 14.84 2.07 23.47
N GLU A 198 14.15 2.61 24.47
CA GLU A 198 12.98 1.94 25.04
C GLU A 198 11.82 1.94 24.03
N GLN A 199 11.22 0.78 23.77
CA GLN A 199 10.02 0.65 22.94
C GLN A 199 8.90 1.53 23.52
N LYS A 200 8.54 2.60 22.80
CA LYS A 200 7.36 3.42 23.09
C LYS A 200 6.23 3.11 22.11
N GLY A 201 5.66 1.92 22.27
CA GLY A 201 4.43 1.48 21.59
C GLY A 201 3.48 0.85 22.61
N ARG A 202 2.19 0.75 22.29
CA ARG A 202 1.25 -0.03 23.12
C ARG A 202 1.67 -1.50 23.09
N SER A 203 1.74 -2.13 24.26
CA SER A 203 1.89 -3.57 24.39
C SER A 203 0.76 -4.26 23.63
N HIS A 204 1.10 -5.01 22.59
CA HIS A 204 0.18 -5.96 21.98
C HIS A 204 0.20 -7.23 22.85
N GLU A 205 -0.89 -7.48 23.57
CA GLU A 205 -1.22 -8.80 24.13
C GLU A 205 -1.85 -9.68 23.05
#